data_AF-A0A0C2GQ11-F1
#
_entry.id   AF-A0A0C2GQ11-F1
#
_cell.length_a   1.000
_cell.length_b   1.000
_cell.length_c   1.000
_cell.angle_alpha   90.00
_cell.angle_beta   90.00
_cell.angle_gamma   90.00
#
_symmetry.space_group_name_H-M   'P 1'
#
loop_
_entity.id
_entity.type
_entity.pdbx_description
1 polymer ?
#
loop_
_entity_poly.entity_id
_entity_poly.type
_entity_poly.pdbx_seq_one_letter_code
_entity_poly.pdbx_strand_id
1 'polypeptide(L)' 'MVQAIDQRLSKGFSEHVEEEKRSRSLVISGLSEPSASASRSEKLNDLETKVDAVLDILKVECRPVEAYRMGNVVDGRP' A
#
# COMPACT_ATOMS: atom_id res chain seq x y z
N MET A 1 5.04 -35.54 -10.19
CA MET A 1 4.89 -35.10 -8.78
C MET A 1 5.06 -33.59 -8.62
N VAL A 2 6.05 -32.96 -9.27
CA VAL A 2 6.27 -31.49 -9.24
C VAL A 2 5.08 -30.67 -9.73
N GLN A 3 4.40 -31.10 -10.81
CA GLN A 3 3.23 -30.39 -11.37
C GLN A 3 2.00 -30.36 -10.43
N ALA A 4 1.85 -31.35 -9.54
CA ALA A 4 0.71 -31.39 -8.62
C ALA A 4 0.89 -30.43 -7.43
N ILE A 5 2.13 -30.13 -7.05
CA ILE A 5 2.46 -29.13 -6.03
C ILE A 5 2.26 -27.73 -6.60
N ASP A 6 2.72 -27.50 -7.84
CA ASP A 6 2.61 -26.22 -8.56
C ASP A 6 1.15 -25.75 -8.75
N GLN A 7 0.24 -26.68 -9.05
CA GLN A 7 -1.19 -26.37 -9.21
C GLN A 7 -1.92 -26.06 -7.89
N ARG A 8 -1.47 -26.63 -6.76
CA ARG A 8 -2.05 -26.34 -5.44
C ARG A 8 -1.46 -25.09 -4.78
N LEU A 9 -0.24 -24.73 -5.15
CA LEU A 9 0.47 -23.57 -4.61
C LEU A 9 0.12 -22.28 -5.36
N SER A 10 0.01 -22.33 -6.69
CA SER A 10 0.08 -21.10 -7.52
C SER A 10 -1.12 -20.14 -7.41
N LYS A 11 -2.34 -20.63 -7.21
CA LYS A 11 -3.54 -19.77 -7.21
C LYS A 11 -4.02 -19.37 -5.81
N GLY A 12 -4.04 -20.31 -4.88
CA GLY A 12 -4.47 -20.03 -3.50
C GLY A 12 -3.45 -19.19 -2.74
N PHE A 13 -2.15 -19.43 -2.93
CA PHE A 13 -1.11 -18.76 -2.13
C PHE A 13 -1.04 -17.26 -2.41
N SER A 14 -1.11 -16.85 -3.68
CA SER A 14 -1.08 -15.42 -4.05
C SER A 14 -2.31 -14.68 -3.52
N GLU A 15 -3.50 -15.27 -3.61
CA GLU A 15 -4.72 -14.71 -3.03
C GLU A 15 -4.62 -14.56 -1.51
N HIS A 16 -4.08 -15.58 -0.81
CA HIS A 16 -3.88 -15.51 0.65
C HIS A 16 -2.87 -14.43 1.04
N VAL A 17 -1.78 -14.27 0.28
CA VAL A 17 -0.80 -13.19 0.52
C VAL A 17 -1.44 -11.82 0.36
N GLU A 18 -2.25 -11.62 -0.69
CA GLU A 18 -2.93 -10.35 -0.92
C GLU A 18 -4.03 -10.07 0.12
N GLU A 19 -4.74 -11.09 0.57
CA GLU A 19 -5.72 -10.98 1.66
C GLU A 19 -5.04 -10.63 2.99
N GLU A 20 -3.90 -11.26 3.29
CA GLU A 20 -3.09 -10.99 4.48
C GLU A 20 -2.56 -9.54 4.45
N LYS A 21 -2.00 -9.10 3.31
CA LYS A 21 -1.59 -7.70 3.11
C LYS A 21 -2.75 -6.74 3.31
N ARG A 22 -3.91 -7.01 2.71
CA ARG A 22 -5.11 -6.16 2.82
C ARG A 22 -5.63 -6.08 4.25
N SER A 23 -5.59 -7.19 5.00
CA SER A 23 -6.04 -7.23 6.40
C SER A 23 -5.23 -6.32 7.33
N ARG A 24 -3.98 -6.01 6.96
CA ARG A 24 -3.08 -5.10 7.68
C ARG A 24 -2.89 -3.75 6.99
N SER A 25 -3.64 -3.47 5.92
CA SER A 25 -3.56 -2.22 5.17
C SER A 25 -4.55 -1.19 5.71
N LEU A 26 -4.15 0.09 5.70
CA LEU A 26 -4.99 1.22 6.08
C LEU A 26 -5.18 2.15 4.88
N VAL A 27 -6.39 2.69 4.72
CA VAL A 27 -6.69 3.73 3.73
C VAL A 27 -6.77 5.07 4.43
N ILE A 28 -5.88 6.00 4.08
CA ILE A 28 -5.86 7.36 4.62
C ILE A 28 -6.36 8.34 3.56
N SER A 29 -7.52 8.95 3.81
CA SER A 29 -8.11 9.98 2.96
C SER A 29 -7.78 11.38 3.46
N GLY A 30 -7.78 12.37 2.55
CA GLY A 30 -7.63 13.79 2.90
C GLY A 30 -6.19 14.31 2.98
N LEU A 31 -5.19 13.48 2.66
CA LEU A 31 -3.81 13.93 2.51
C LEU A 31 -3.63 14.69 1.19
N SER A 32 -3.20 15.94 1.27
CA SER A 32 -2.89 16.74 0.08
C SER A 32 -1.87 16.04 -0.83
N GLU A 33 -2.04 16.22 -2.14
CA GLU A 33 -1.09 15.70 -3.12
C GLU A 33 0.10 16.64 -3.33
N PRO A 34 1.30 16.09 -3.60
CA PRO A 34 2.44 16.91 -3.97
C PRO A 34 2.22 17.57 -5.34
N SER A 35 2.98 18.64 -5.62
CA SER A 35 2.93 19.33 -6.91
C SER A 35 3.12 18.35 -8.07
N ALA A 36 2.37 18.54 -9.16
CA ALA A 36 2.55 17.78 -10.39
C ALA A 36 3.99 17.88 -10.93
N SER A 37 4.63 19.04 -10.74
CA SER A 37 6.01 19.32 -11.16
C SER A 37 7.09 18.73 -10.25
N ALA A 38 6.72 18.19 -9.08
CA ALA A 38 7.69 17.58 -8.18
C ALA A 38 8.31 16.32 -8.79
N SER A 39 9.59 16.13 -8.53
CA SER A 39 10.34 14.93 -8.91
C SER A 39 9.79 13.69 -8.19
N ARG A 40 10.13 12.49 -8.70
CA ARG A 40 9.68 11.23 -8.09
C ARG A 40 10.14 11.10 -6.63
N SER A 41 11.39 11.46 -6.35
CA SER A 41 11.95 11.39 -4.99
C SER A 41 11.22 12.33 -4.02
N GLU A 42 10.90 13.55 -4.46
CA GLU A 42 10.13 14.50 -3.65
C GLU A 42 8.72 13.98 -3.35
N LYS A 43 8.05 13.36 -4.34
CA LYS A 43 6.71 12.78 -4.16
C LYS A 43 6.71 11.62 -3.17
N LEU A 44 7.74 10.77 -3.21
CA LEU A 44 7.90 9.66 -2.26
C LEU A 44 8.16 10.19 -0.84
N ASN A 45 9.09 11.12 -0.69
CA ASN A 45 9.39 11.74 0.60
C ASN A 45 8.19 12.48 1.19
N ASP A 46 7.42 13.20 0.37
CA ASP A 46 6.17 13.87 0.78
C ASP A 46 5.13 12.87 1.31
N LEU A 47 4.95 11.75 0.62
CA LEU A 47 4.04 10.69 1.06
C LEU A 47 4.47 10.10 2.40
N GLU A 48 5.73 9.67 2.51
CA GLU A 48 6.29 9.08 3.74
C GLU A 48 6.14 10.05 4.92
N THR A 49 6.57 11.30 4.74
CA THR A 49 6.49 12.34 5.80
C THR A 49 5.06 12.56 6.27
N LYS A 50 4.08 12.58 5.36
CA LYS A 50 2.67 12.78 5.72
C LYS A 50 2.07 11.57 6.43
N VAL A 51 2.43 10.36 6.01
CA VAL A 51 1.98 9.12 6.67
C VAL A 51 2.57 9.03 8.08
N ASP A 52 3.87 9.30 8.22
CA ASP A 52 4.54 9.33 9.53
C ASP A 52 3.88 10.33 10.48
N ALA A 53 3.58 11.54 10.00
CA ALA A 53 2.87 12.54 10.81
C ALA A 53 1.49 12.06 11.29
N VAL A 54 0.75 11.30 10.47
CA VAL A 54 -0.54 10.71 10.89
C VAL A 54 -0.31 9.63 11.95
N LEU A 55 0.69 8.76 11.78
CA LEU A 55 1.01 7.71 12.74
C LEU A 55 1.48 8.29 14.08
N ASP A 56 2.26 9.37 14.06
CA ASP A 56 2.68 10.11 15.25
C ASP A 56 1.49 10.66 16.03
N ILE A 57 0.52 11.27 15.33
CA ILE A 57 -0.72 11.78 15.94
C ILE A 57 -1.51 10.65 16.60
N LEU A 58 -1.59 9.49 15.94
CA LEU A 58 -2.26 8.30 16.45
C LEU A 58 -1.45 7.56 17.52
N LYS A 59 -0.20 8.00 17.79
CA LYS A 59 0.74 7.38 18.73
C LYS A 59 1.00 5.91 18.39
N VAL A 60 1.11 5.60 17.11
CA VAL A 60 1.39 4.25 16.62
C VAL A 60 2.89 4.12 16.42
N GLU A 61 3.52 3.27 17.22
CA GLU A 61 4.96 2.98 17.13
C GLU A 61 5.22 1.89 16.08
N CYS A 62 5.03 2.23 14.80
CA CYS A 62 5.36 1.32 13.70
C CYS A 62 5.90 2.06 12.48
N ARG A 63 6.52 1.30 11.56
CA ARG A 63 6.84 1.77 10.22
C ARG A 63 6.04 0.95 9.20
N PRO A 64 5.28 1.61 8.30
CA PRO A 64 4.61 0.91 7.22
C PRO A 64 5.61 0.12 6.36
N VAL A 65 5.22 -1.08 5.94
CA VAL A 65 6.05 -1.89 5.02
C VAL A 65 5.99 -1.31 3.61
N GLU A 66 4.82 -0.86 3.19
CA GLU A 66 4.57 -0.25 1.88
C GLU A 66 3.62 0.95 2.08
N ALA A 67 3.87 2.04 1.37
CA ALA A 67 2.98 3.19 1.29
C ALA A 67 2.87 3.67 -0.15
N TYR A 68 1.66 3.82 -0.65
CA TYR A 68 1.40 4.31 -2.00
C TYR A 68 0.08 5.08 -2.05
N ARG A 69 -0.05 5.97 -3.04
CA ARG A 69 -1.31 6.64 -3.35
C ARG A 69 -2.17 5.69 -4.20
N MET A 70 -3.48 5.66 -3.97
CA MET A 70 -4.41 4.76 -4.68
C MET A 70 -4.56 5.06 -6.19
N GLY A 71 -3.89 6.09 -6.70
CA GLY A 71 -4.00 6.51 -8.10
C GLY A 71 -5.39 7.05 -8.43
N ASN A 72 -5.66 7.27 -9.72
CA ASN A 72 -7.00 7.61 -10.17
C ASN A 72 -7.89 6.37 -10.08
N VAL A 73 -9.12 6.54 -9.61
CA VAL A 73 -10.15 5.49 -9.66
C VAL A 73 -10.35 5.12 -11.13
N VAL A 74 -9.85 3.94 -11.52
CA VAL A 74 -10.20 3.31 -12.80
C VAL A 74 -11.40 2.43 -12.49
N ASP A 75 -12.50 2.64 -13.22
CA ASP A 75 -13.81 2.03 -12.99
C ASP A 75 -13.76 0.64 -12.33
N GLY A 76 -14.15 0.57 -11.06
CA GLY A 76 -14.33 -0.69 -10.32
C GLY A 76 -13.24 -1.07 -9.32
N ARG A 77 -12.19 -0.26 -9.12
CA ARG A 77 -11.28 -0.41 -7.97
C ARG A 77 -11.16 0.91 -7.22
N PRO A 78 -11.45 0.96 -5.90
CA PRO A 78 -11.00 2.09 -5.09
C PRO A 78 -9.47 2.17 -5.11
#